data_AF-A0A958CN17-F1
#
_entry.id   AF-A0A958CN17-F1
#
_cell.length_a   1.000
_cell.length_b   1.000
_cell.length_c   1.000
_cell.angle_alpha   90.00
_cell.angle_beta   90.00
_cell.angle_gamma   90.00
#
_symmetry.space_group_name_H-M   'P 1'
#
loop_
_entity.id
_entity.type
_entity.pdbx_description
1 polymer ?
#
loop_
_entity_poly.entity_id
_entity_poly.type
_entity_poly.pdbx_seq_one_letter_code
_entity_poly.pdbx_strand_id
1 'polypeptide(L)' 'MTYPLNDDKPLGESLGWQRIATSRLYESHWHNLRQDRVVLPAGQEITFTYQEHPGFVTVVPVTDDGQIILLRS' A
#
# COMPACT_ATOMS: atom_id res chain seq x y z
N MET A 1 8.29 3.20 -17.18
CA MET A 1 6.88 3.55 -16.93
C MET A 1 6.73 3.70 -15.43
N THR A 2 6.87 4.91 -14.93
CA THR A 2 6.85 5.20 -13.49
C THR A 2 5.40 5.36 -13.08
N TYR A 3 4.88 4.43 -12.28
CA TYR A 3 3.59 4.62 -11.64
C TYR A 3 3.75 5.78 -10.64
N PRO A 4 2.97 6.87 -10.75
CA PRO A 4 2.99 7.88 -9.72
C PRO A 4 2.49 7.21 -8.43
N LEU A 5 3.34 7.18 -7.41
CA LEU A 5 2.98 6.83 -6.04
C LEU A 5 2.03 7.92 -5.54
N ASN A 6 0.77 7.90 -5.95
CA ASN A 6 -0.23 8.79 -5.36
C ASN A 6 -0.58 8.20 -3.99
N ASP A 7 0.24 8.58 -3.02
CA ASP A 7 0.40 7.97 -1.71
C ASP A 7 -0.53 8.65 -0.67
N ASP A 8 -1.73 8.97 -1.15
CA ASP A 8 -2.73 9.85 -0.52
C ASP A 8 -3.83 9.06 0.18
N LYS A 9 -3.50 7.87 0.70
CA LYS A 9 -4.36 7.03 1.57
C LYS A 9 -5.86 7.29 1.38
N PRO A 10 -6.43 7.04 0.18
CA PRO A 10 -7.75 7.58 -0.17
C PRO A 10 -8.86 7.06 0.76
N LEU A 11 -8.67 5.84 1.29
CA LEU A 11 -9.56 5.28 2.29
C LEU A 11 -9.44 5.98 3.66
N GLY A 12 -8.23 6.31 4.10
CA GLY A 12 -8.03 7.06 5.35
C GLY A 12 -8.66 8.44 5.28
N GLU A 13 -8.43 9.18 4.19
CA GLU A 13 -9.01 10.52 3.99
C GLU A 13 -10.55 10.48 3.96
N SER A 14 -11.14 9.52 3.23
CA SER A 14 -12.61 9.34 3.22
C SER A 14 -13.20 8.94 4.57
N LEU A 15 -12.40 8.37 5.46
CA LEU A 15 -12.76 8.07 6.84
C LEU A 15 -12.48 9.25 7.80
N GLY A 16 -12.06 10.42 7.30
CA GLY A 16 -11.79 11.62 8.09
C GLY A 16 -10.43 11.64 8.79
N TRP A 17 -9.47 10.84 8.31
CA TRP A 17 -8.10 10.86 8.84
C TRP A 17 -7.33 12.04 8.25
N GLN A 18 -6.58 12.73 9.10
CA GLN A 18 -5.70 13.81 8.69
C GLN A 18 -4.24 13.41 8.89
N ARG A 19 -3.50 13.25 7.79
CA ARG A 19 -2.05 13.06 7.84
C ARG A 19 -1.37 14.39 8.19
N ILE A 20 -0.54 14.39 9.22
CA ILE A 20 0.14 15.60 9.72
C ILE A 20 1.66 15.54 9.62
N ALA A 21 2.24 14.35 9.43
CA ALA A 21 3.66 14.19 9.12
C ALA A 21 3.91 12.86 8.39
N THR A 22 5.02 12.80 7.65
CA THR A 22 5.50 11.62 6.94
C THR A 22 7.02 11.51 7.12
N SER A 23 7.52 10.30 7.37
CA SER A 23 8.93 9.94 7.35
C SER A 23 9.14 8.62 6.61
N ARG A 24 10.31 8.43 6.02
CA ARG A 24 10.75 7.12 5.51
C ARG A 24 11.74 6.52 6.49
N LEU A 25 11.38 5.37 7.04
CA LEU A 25 12.20 4.66 8.03
C LEU A 25 13.26 3.80 7.37
N TYR A 26 12.97 3.34 6.15
CA TYR A 26 13.84 2.47 5.38
C TYR A 26 13.56 2.64 3.89
N GLU A 27 14.63 2.65 3.09
CA GLU A 27 14.57 2.73 1.64
C GLU A 27 15.57 1.75 1.03
N SER A 28 15.12 1.00 0.02
CA SER A 28 15.96 0.05 -0.70
C SER A 28 15.46 -0.18 -2.12
N HIS A 29 16.20 -0.96 -2.88
CA HIS A 29 15.75 -1.39 -4.21
C HIS A 29 14.51 -2.28 -4.15
N TRP A 30 14.30 -3.01 -3.06
CA TRP A 30 13.27 -4.06 -2.96
C TRP A 30 11.99 -3.55 -2.32
N HIS A 31 12.10 -2.71 -1.29
CA HIS A 31 10.95 -2.15 -0.59
C HIS A 31 11.34 -0.93 0.23
N ASN A 32 10.33 -0.10 0.51
CA ASN A 32 10.43 1.08 1.34
C ASN A 32 9.40 1.01 2.48
N LEU A 33 9.74 1.59 3.62
CA LEU A 33 8.88 1.67 4.80
C LEU A 33 8.56 3.14 5.09
N ARG A 34 7.30 3.51 4.95
CA ARG A 34 6.80 4.86 5.23
C ARG A 34 6.06 4.87 6.56
N GLN A 35 6.34 5.85 7.40
CA GLN A 35 5.63 6.11 8.65
C GLN A 35 4.96 7.48 8.56
N ASP A 36 3.65 7.49 8.81
CA ASP A 36 2.89 8.73 8.93
C ASP A 36 2.44 8.94 10.37
N ARG A 37 2.39 10.20 10.78
CA ARG A 37 1.61 10.63 11.94
C ARG A 37 0.25 11.11 11.45
N VAL A 38 -0.82 10.59 12.05
CA VAL A 38 -2.19 10.80 11.59
C VAL A 38 -3.07 11.18 12.77
N VAL A 39 -3.94 12.18 12.59
CA VAL A 39 -5.04 12.49 13.49
C VAL A 39 -6.29 11.77 13.00
N LEU A 40 -6.90 10.96 13.85
CA LEU A 40 -8.16 10.27 13.60
C LEU A 40 -9.36 11.23 13.74
N PRO A 41 -10.56 10.89 13.25
CA PRO A 41 -11.74 11.76 13.34
C PRO A 41 -12.10 12.20 14.77
N ALA A 42 -11.79 11.35 15.76
CA ALA A 42 -11.99 11.64 17.17
C ALA A 42 -10.90 12.53 17.79
N GLY A 43 -9.94 13.03 16.99
CA GLY A 43 -8.83 13.88 17.43
C GLY A 43 -7.60 13.12 17.95
N GLN A 44 -7.65 11.80 18.04
CA GLN A 44 -6.51 11.00 18.50
C GLN A 44 -5.36 11.01 17.48
N GLU A 45 -4.14 11.32 17.94
CA GLU A 45 -2.93 11.12 17.15
C GLU A 45 -2.42 9.68 17.23
N ILE A 46 -2.09 9.11 16.07
CA ILE A 46 -1.50 7.78 15.94
C ILE A 46 -0.27 7.80 15.04
N THR A 47 0.57 6.77 15.22
CA THR A 47 1.59 6.37 14.25
C THR A 47 1.03 5.31 13.33
N PHE A 48 1.18 5.51 12.02
CA PHE A 48 0.77 4.55 11.00
C PHE A 48 1.96 4.23 10.08
N THR A 49 2.56 3.06 10.28
CA THR A 49 3.71 2.58 9.50
C THR A 49 3.27 1.51 8.52
N TYR A 50 3.71 1.60 7.27
CA TYR A 50 3.34 0.66 6.22
C TYR A 50 4.42 0.55 5.14
N GLN A 51 4.42 -0.59 4.45
CA GLN A 51 5.29 -0.83 3.31
C GLN A 51 4.71 -0.15 2.08
N GLU A 52 5.47 0.72 1.42
CA GLU A 52 5.10 1.26 0.12
C GLU A 52 5.15 0.11 -0.90
N HIS A 53 4.05 -0.07 -1.65
CA HIS A 53 3.95 -1.11 -2.67
C HIS A 53 3.26 -0.55 -3.91
N PRO A 54 3.82 -0.71 -5.13
CA PRO A 54 3.27 -0.14 -6.36
C PRO A 54 2.00 -0.86 -6.86
N GLY A 55 1.48 -1.81 -6.09
CA GLY A 55 0.44 -2.75 -6.51
C GLY A 55 1.03 -4.00 -7.16
N PHE A 56 0.23 -5.05 -7.24
CA PHE A 56 0.55 -6.27 -7.98
C PHE A 56 -0.67 -6.74 -8.76
N VAL A 57 -0.43 -7.57 -9.75
CA VAL A 57 -1.49 -8.25 -10.50
C VAL A 57 -1.38 -9.74 -10.22
N THR A 58 -2.53 -10.36 -10.01
CA THR A 58 -2.64 -11.82 -10.01
C THR A 58 -3.51 -12.22 -11.20
N VAL A 59 -3.07 -13.26 -11.90
CA VAL A 59 -3.81 -13.83 -13.04
C VAL A 59 -4.24 -15.23 -12.65
N VAL A 60 -5.49 -15.57 -12.99
CA VAL A 60 -6.00 -16.95 -12.91
C VAL A 60 -6.06 -17.52 -14.32
N PRO A 61 -4.97 -18.12 -14.82
CA PRO A 61 -4.96 -18.73 -16.14
C PRO A 61 -5.77 -20.03 -16.13
N VAL A 62 -6.73 -20.13 -17.04
CA VAL A 62 -7.57 -21.32 -17.22
C VAL A 62 -7.30 -21.90 -18.61
N THR A 63 -6.99 -23.18 -18.68
CA THR A 63 -6.82 -23.91 -19.94
C THR A 63 -8.17 -24.21 -20.60
N ASP A 64 -8.14 -24.68 -21.85
CA ASP A 64 -9.35 -25.10 -22.58
C ASP A 64 -10.08 -26.29 -21.93
N ASP A 65 -9.34 -27.17 -21.24
CA ASP A 65 -9.87 -28.27 -20.43
C ASP A 65 -10.15 -27.89 -18.95
N GLY A 66 -10.13 -26.59 -18.63
CA GLY A 66 -10.58 -26.06 -17.33
C GLY A 66 -9.59 -26.21 -16.18
N GLN A 67 -8.32 -26.52 -16.45
CA GLN A 67 -7.27 -26.59 -15.44
C GLN A 67 -6.70 -25.20 -15.12
N ILE A 68 -6.15 -25.04 -13.91
CA ILE A 68 -5.50 -23.79 -13.46
C ILE A 68 -3.98 -23.98 -13.45
N ILE A 69 -3.25 -23.05 -14.08
CA ILE A 69 -1.79 -23.04 -14.06
C ILE A 69 -1.30 -22.29 -12.81
N LEU A 70 -0.49 -22.96 -11.99
CA LEU A 70 0.14 -22.41 -10.80
C LEU A 70 1.67 -22.55 -10.90
N LEU A 71 2.40 -21.61 -10.29
CA LEU A 71 3.84 -21.75 -10.08
C LEU A 71 4.10 -22.49 -8.76
N ARG A 72 5.19 -23.27 -8.70
CA ARG A 72 5.69 -23.88 -7.47
C ARG A 72 6.90 -23.09 -6.99
N SER A 73 6.89 -22.72 -5.71
CA SER A 73 8.03 -22.17 -4.97
C SER A 73 8.85 -23.27 -4.32
#